data_AF-K0ZF14-F1
#
_entry.id   AF-K0ZF14-F1
#
_cell.length_a   1.000
_cell.length_b   1.000
_cell.length_c   1.000
_cell.angle_alpha   90.00
_cell.angle_beta   90.00
_cell.angle_gamma   90.00
#
_symmetry.space_group_name_H-M   'P 1'
#
loop_
_entity.id
_entity.type
_entity.pdbx_description
1 polymer ?
#
loop_
_entity_poly.entity_id
_entity_poly.type
_entity_poly.pdbx_seq_one_letter_code
_entity_poly.pdbx_strand_id
1 'polypeptide(L)' 'VFRTSTYARRIGMKGDGLGCRTAAYYIPSAFIREYIALCVKMRWLFIAFYVLLILALIFSYRGILW' A
#
# COMPACT_ATOMS: atom_id res chain seq x y z
N VAL A 1 -3.26 -11.15 9.13
CA VAL A 1 -3.36 -10.21 10.28
C VAL A 1 -4.00 -8.90 9.84
N PHE A 2 -3.65 -8.39 8.66
CA PHE A 2 -4.33 -7.30 7.94
C PHE A 2 -5.45 -7.78 6.98
N ARG A 3 -5.31 -8.96 6.35
CA ARG A 3 -6.33 -9.53 5.45
C ARG A 3 -7.59 -10.01 6.19
N THR A 4 -7.41 -10.61 7.35
CA THR A 4 -8.50 -11.08 8.22
C THR A 4 -9.21 -9.92 8.91
N SER A 5 -8.48 -8.88 9.34
CA SER A 5 -9.08 -7.68 9.93
C SER A 5 -9.80 -6.80 8.89
N THR A 6 -9.29 -6.68 7.66
CA THR A 6 -10.00 -5.96 6.58
C THR A 6 -11.26 -6.69 6.12
N TYR A 7 -11.26 -8.02 6.13
CA TYR A 7 -12.47 -8.81 5.87
C TYR A 7 -13.45 -8.73 7.04
N ALA A 8 -12.99 -8.88 8.30
CA ALA A 8 -13.78 -8.71 9.52
C ALA A 8 -14.44 -7.32 9.61
N ARG A 9 -13.71 -6.26 9.23
CA ARG A 9 -14.22 -4.88 9.16
C ARG A 9 -15.30 -4.72 8.07
N ARG A 10 -15.17 -5.42 6.94
CA ARG A 10 -16.16 -5.37 5.86
C ARG A 10 -17.46 -6.09 6.21
N ILE A 11 -17.41 -7.10 7.08
CA ILE A 11 -18.58 -7.85 7.59
C ILE A 11 -19.09 -7.34 8.96
N GLY A 12 -18.56 -6.23 9.47
CA GLY A 12 -19.02 -5.62 10.74
C GLY A 12 -18.59 -6.36 12.01
N MET A 13 -17.70 -7.35 11.93
CA MET A 13 -17.15 -8.04 13.09
C MET A 13 -16.07 -7.19 13.77
N LYS A 14 -16.24 -6.93 15.08
CA LYS A 14 -15.21 -6.34 15.96
C LYS A 14 -14.11 -7.37 16.25
N GLY A 15 -13.29 -7.65 15.24
CA GLY A 15 -12.13 -8.51 15.36
C GLY A 15 -10.90 -7.80 14.80
N ASP A 16 -10.11 -7.19 15.67
CA ASP A 16 -8.73 -6.86 15.32
C ASP A 16 -8.00 -8.18 15.08
N GLY A 17 -7.22 -8.25 14.01
CA GLY A 17 -6.56 -9.48 13.57
C GLY A 17 -5.46 -9.91 14.54
N LEU A 18 -5.83 -10.37 15.74
CA LEU A 18 -4.96 -10.99 16.72
C LEU A 18 -4.35 -12.25 16.07
N GLY A 19 -3.07 -12.15 15.70
CA GLY A 19 -2.29 -13.32 15.32
C GLY A 19 -2.14 -14.27 16.52
N CYS A 20 -1.88 -15.54 16.26
CA CYS A 20 -1.41 -16.46 17.30
C CYS A 20 -0.15 -15.89 17.97
N ARG A 21 0.09 -16.24 19.25
CA ARG A 21 1.34 -15.90 19.96
C ARG A 21 2.54 -16.54 19.25
N THR A 22 3.10 -15.85 18.26
CA THR A 22 4.37 -16.17 17.62
C THR A 22 5.48 -15.31 18.20
N ALA A 23 6.71 -15.83 18.27
CA ALA A 23 7.87 -15.09 18.76
C ALA A 23 8.01 -13.73 18.04
N ALA A 24 8.43 -12.70 18.78
CA ALA A 24 8.44 -11.32 18.28
C ALA A 24 9.26 -11.12 16.99
N TYR A 25 10.23 -11.99 16.73
CA TYR A 25 11.04 -11.98 15.50
C TYR A 25 10.25 -12.28 14.21
N TYR A 26 9.11 -12.97 14.27
CA TYR A 26 8.25 -13.24 13.10
C TYR A 26 7.25 -12.13 12.79
N ILE A 27 7.09 -11.17 13.72
CA ILE A 27 6.21 -10.01 13.55
C ILE A 27 6.63 -9.15 12.35
N PRO A 28 7.90 -8.70 12.21
CA PRO A 28 8.30 -7.84 11.09
C PRO A 28 8.13 -8.52 9.73
N SER A 29 8.46 -9.81 9.61
CA SER A 29 8.32 -10.52 8.33
C SER A 29 6.86 -10.71 7.90
N ALA A 30 5.95 -10.94 8.87
CA ALA A 30 4.51 -10.97 8.61
C ALA A 30 3.98 -9.59 8.16
N PHE A 31 4.43 -8.51 8.80
CA PHE A 31 4.08 -7.14 8.42
C PHE A 31 4.58 -6.76 7.02
N ILE A 32 5.83 -7.10 6.68
CA ILE A 32 6.41 -6.81 5.36
C ILE A 32 5.57 -7.46 4.26
N ARG A 33 5.15 -8.72 4.46
CA ARG A 33 4.31 -9.43 3.47
C ARG A 33 2.95 -8.74 3.27
N GLU A 34 2.33 -8.26 4.34
CA GLU A 34 1.05 -7.54 4.24
C GLU A 34 1.22 -6.12 3.67
N TYR A 35 2.34 -5.46 3.93
CA TYR A 35 2.71 -4.19 3.29
C TYR A 35 2.90 -4.36 1.78
N ILE A 36 3.64 -5.39 1.34
CA ILE A 36 3.83 -5.70 -0.09
C ILE A 36 2.48 -5.97 -0.76
N ALA A 37 1.59 -6.74 -0.13
CA ALA A 37 0.26 -6.99 -0.67
C ALA A 37 -0.58 -5.70 -0.82
N LEU A 38 -0.44 -4.76 0.13
CA LEU A 38 -1.10 -3.45 0.06
C LEU A 38 -0.50 -2.57 -1.05
N CYS A 39 0.83 -2.53 -1.17
CA CYS A 39 1.52 -1.82 -2.24
C CYS A 39 1.16 -2.37 -3.63
N VAL A 40 1.07 -3.69 -3.78
CA VAL A 40 0.62 -4.31 -5.05
C VAL A 40 -0.84 -3.97 -5.35
N LYS A 41 -1.71 -3.90 -4.34
CA LYS A 41 -3.11 -3.45 -4.52
C LYS A 41 -3.19 -1.99 -4.95
N MET A 42 -2.34 -1.12 -4.39
CA MET A 42 -2.26 0.30 -4.73
C MET A 42 -1.26 0.61 -5.84
N ARG A 43 -0.78 -0.39 -6.59
CA ARG A 43 0.19 -0.19 -7.69
C ARG A 43 -0.26 0.87 -8.70
N TRP A 44 -1.56 0.92 -8.97
CA TRP A 44 -2.16 1.89 -9.89
C TRP A 44 -2.07 3.34 -9.39
N LEU A 45 -2.16 3.57 -8.08
CA LEU A 45 -1.95 4.90 -7.50
C LEU A 45 -0.52 5.37 -7.71
N PHE A 46 0.47 4.49 -7.48
CA PHE A 46 1.87 4.82 -7.72
C PHE A 46 2.14 5.12 -9.20
N ILE A 47 1.62 4.28 -10.12
CA ILE A 47 1.75 4.51 -11.56
C ILE A 47 1.14 5.87 -11.96
N ALA A 48 -0.07 6.17 -11.49
CA ALA A 48 -0.73 7.45 -11.79
C ALA A 48 0.09 8.64 -11.28
N PHE A 49 0.68 8.54 -10.09
CA PHE A 49 1.51 9.59 -9.51
C PHE A 49 2.79 9.84 -10.31
N TYR A 50 3.46 8.77 -10.74
CA TYR A 50 4.66 8.87 -11.59
C TYR A 50 4.33 9.46 -12.97
N VAL A 51 3.22 9.05 -13.59
CA VAL A 51 2.79 9.60 -14.88
C VAL A 51 2.46 11.09 -14.76
N LEU A 52 1.76 11.50 -13.70
CA LEU A 52 1.47 12.91 -13.41
C LEU A 52 2.76 13.73 -13.28
N LEU A 53 3.76 13.22 -12.55
CA LEU A 53 5.04 13.88 -12.33
C LEU A 53 5.80 14.05 -13.67
N ILE A 54 5.86 12.99 -14.49
CA ILE A 54 6.49 13.03 -15.81
C ILE A 54 5.79 14.04 -16.72
N LEU A 55 4.46 14.07 -16.72
CA LEU A 55 3.69 15.03 -17.49
C LEU A 55 3.97 16.48 -17.05
N ALA A 56 4.03 16.72 -15.73
CA ALA A 56 4.37 18.02 -15.16
C ALA A 56 5.79 18.46 -15.53
N LEU A 57 6.76 17.53 -15.51
CA LEU A 57 8.13 17.78 -15.97
C LEU A 57 8.15 18.15 -17.46
N ILE A 58 7.50 17.38 -18.33
CA ILE A 58 7.44 17.68 -19.77
C ILE A 58 6.81 19.06 -20.03
N PHE A 59 5.75 19.40 -19.31
CA PHE A 59 5.13 20.71 -19.40
C PHE A 59 6.09 21.83 -18.97
N SER A 60 6.80 21.63 -17.84
CA SER A 60 7.81 22.59 -17.36
C SER A 60 8.96 22.77 -18.36
N TYR A 61 9.48 21.68 -18.94
CA TYR A 61 10.53 21.77 -19.97
C TYR A 61 10.04 22.44 -21.25
N ARG A 62 8.78 22.26 -21.66
CA ARG A 62 8.23 22.98 -22.83
C ARG A 62 8.00 24.45 -22.55
N GLY A 63 7.67 24.83 -21.32
CA GLY A 63 7.47 26.23 -20.92
C GLY A 63 8.76 27.01 -20.66
N ILE A 64 9.90 26.33 -20.47
CA ILE A 64 11.21 26.98 -20.25
C ILE A 64 12.02 27.16 -21.55
N LEU A 65 11.67 26.42 -22.61
CA LEU A 65 12.35 26.41 -23.92
C LEU A 65 11.71 27.34 -24.97
N TRP A 66 10.65 28.06 -24.61
CA TRP A 66 10.00 29.12 -25.38
C TRP A 66 10.11 30.43 -24.62
#